data_AF-A0A7W0HKP5-F1
#
_entry.id   AF-A0A7W0HKP5-F1
#
_cell.length_a   1.000
_cell.length_b   1.000
_cell.length_c   1.000
_cell.angle_alpha   90.00
_cell.angle_beta   90.00
_cell.angle_gamma   90.00
#
_symmetry.space_group_name_H-M   'P 1'
#
loop_
_entity.id
_entity.type
_entity.pdbx_description
1 polymer ?
#
loop_
_entity_poly.entity_id
_entity_poly.type
_entity_poly.pdbx_seq_one_letter_code
_entity_poly.pdbx_strand_id
1 'polypeptide(L)'
;MDAAGYRKLLKRAPFGYAHHRIIIDEQGIPVDYQFIEINDRFAKLTGLDGQAVAGSLVTEVIPGITEDEFDWIGFYGNVALKNCEESFEQYSQKLGRWYKVYAYSPAPYDFVTFFLT
;
A
#
# COMPACT_ATOMS: atom_id res chain seq x y z
N MET A 1 -17.13 16.94 -0.05
CA MET A 1 -17.27 15.95 -1.14
C MET A 1 -17.85 14.69 -0.52
N ASP A 2 -18.91 14.12 -1.08
CA ASP A 2 -19.49 12.88 -0.54
C ASP A 2 -18.65 11.66 -0.93
N ALA A 3 -18.91 10.52 -0.28
CA ALA A 3 -18.19 9.27 -0.54
C ALA A 3 -18.37 8.75 -1.98
N ALA A 4 -19.37 9.23 -2.72
CA ALA A 4 -19.61 8.83 -4.10
C ALA A 4 -18.73 9.61 -5.09
N GLY A 5 -18.58 10.92 -4.88
CA GLY A 5 -17.70 11.77 -5.68
C GLY A 5 -16.23 11.37 -5.57
N TYR A 6 -15.78 11.07 -4.34
CA TYR A 6 -14.43 10.57 -4.06
C TYR A 6 -14.08 9.31 -4.85
N ARG A 7 -14.91 8.26 -4.74
CA ARG A 7 -14.68 6.98 -5.42
C ARG A 7 -14.65 7.12 -6.94
N LYS A 8 -15.49 8.00 -7.50
CA LYS A 8 -15.50 8.25 -8.95
C LYS A 8 -14.21 8.90 -9.44
N LEU A 9 -13.61 9.79 -8.65
CA LEU A 9 -12.32 10.40 -8.96
C LEU A 9 -11.19 9.35 -8.92
N LEU A 10 -11.12 8.54 -7.86
CA LEU A 10 -10.09 7.51 -7.74
C LEU A 10 -10.14 6.45 -8.84
N LYS A 11 -11.33 6.07 -9.29
CA LYS A 11 -11.49 5.15 -10.44
C LYS A 11 -10.90 5.68 -11.74
N ARG A 12 -10.78 7.01 -11.88
CA ARG A 12 -10.25 7.67 -13.09
C ARG A 12 -8.85 8.25 -12.87
N ALA A 13 -8.26 8.03 -11.70
CA ALA A 13 -6.95 8.58 -11.38
C ALA A 13 -5.86 7.96 -12.31
N PRO A 14 -4.90 8.78 -12.78
CA PRO A 14 -3.80 8.28 -13.60
C PRO A 14 -2.75 7.49 -12.80
N PHE A 15 -2.85 7.51 -11.47
CA PHE A 15 -1.96 6.84 -10.52
C PHE A 15 -2.68 5.68 -9.81
N GLY A 16 -1.90 4.70 -9.36
CA GLY A 16 -2.41 3.64 -8.49
C GLY A 16 -2.66 4.21 -7.10
N TYR A 17 -3.79 3.88 -6.49
CA TYR A 17 -4.15 4.25 -5.13
C TYR A 17 -4.41 2.99 -4.31
N ALA A 18 -3.89 2.97 -3.09
CA ALA A 18 -4.23 1.97 -2.10
C ALA A 18 -4.20 2.56 -0.68
N HIS A 19 -5.19 2.21 0.13
CA HIS A 19 -5.27 2.49 1.57
C HIS A 19 -5.13 1.18 2.32
N HIS A 20 -4.34 1.23 3.39
CA HIS A 20 -3.96 0.06 4.16
C HIS A 20 -3.99 0.39 5.65
N ARG A 21 -3.94 -0.68 6.44
CA ARG A 21 -3.70 -0.64 7.89
C ARG A 21 -2.51 -1.53 8.26
N ILE A 22 -1.56 -0.97 9.01
CA ILE A 22 -0.45 -1.72 9.57
C ILE A 22 -0.94 -2.66 10.66
N ILE A 23 -0.40 -3.87 10.65
CA ILE A 23 -0.52 -4.84 11.73
C ILE A 23 0.79 -4.81 12.53
N ILE A 24 0.66 -4.64 13.85
CA ILE A 24 1.79 -4.63 14.78
C ILE A 24 1.73 -5.84 15.71
N ASP A 25 2.90 -6.28 16.17
CA ASP A 25 3.01 -7.27 17.24
C ASP A 25 2.82 -6.65 18.64
N GLU A 26 2.97 -7.46 19.69
CA GLU A 26 2.86 -7.04 21.09
C GLU A 26 3.94 -6.03 21.52
N GLN A 27 5.04 -5.93 20.76
CA GLN A 27 6.14 -4.98 21.00
C GLN A 27 5.96 -3.68 20.22
N GLY A 28 4.89 -3.56 19.42
CA GLY A 28 4.62 -2.40 18.58
C GLY A 28 5.42 -2.38 17.28
N ILE A 29 5.98 -3.52 16.87
CA ILE A 29 6.76 -3.66 15.64
C ILE A 29 5.81 -3.99 14.48
N PRO A 30 5.89 -3.27 13.33
CA PRO A 30 5.16 -3.64 12.13
C PRO A 30 5.54 -5.04 11.63
N VAL A 31 4.56 -5.92 11.50
CA VAL A 31 4.77 -7.30 11.05
C VAL A 31 4.02 -7.65 9.77
N ASP A 32 2.98 -6.89 9.42
CA ASP A 32 2.22 -7.03 8.19
C ASP A 32 1.41 -5.77 7.90
N TYR A 33 0.66 -5.75 6.80
CA TYR A 33 -0.40 -4.78 6.58
C TYR A 33 -1.56 -5.34 5.76
N GLN A 34 -2.75 -4.86 6.08
CA GLN A 34 -4.00 -5.22 5.42
C GLN A 34 -4.38 -4.18 4.38
N PHE A 35 -4.81 -4.61 3.20
CA PHE A 35 -5.43 -3.72 2.21
C PHE A 35 -6.87 -3.38 2.62
N ILE A 36 -7.18 -2.08 2.71
CA ILE A 36 -8.53 -1.58 3.00
C ILE A 36 -9.28 -1.27 1.70
N GLU A 37 -8.65 -0.48 0.83
CA GLU A 37 -9.23 -0.03 -0.45
C GLU A 37 -8.12 0.10 -1.47
N ILE A 38 -8.40 -0.27 -2.73
CA ILE A 38 -7.51 -0.04 -3.86
C ILE A 38 -8.31 0.47 -5.06
N ASN A 39 -7.66 1.16 -5.99
CA ASN A 39 -8.27 1.50 -7.29
C ASN A 39 -7.81 0.55 -8.41
N ASP A 40 -8.52 0.57 -9.54
CA ASP A 40 -8.21 -0.25 -10.72
C ASP A 40 -6.79 -0.02 -11.26
N ARG A 41 -6.26 1.19 -11.09
CA ARG A 41 -4.92 1.54 -11.57
C ARG A 41 -3.85 0.86 -10.72
N PHE A 42 -4.03 0.75 -9.41
CA PHE A 42 -3.15 0.02 -8.52
C PHE A 42 -3.08 -1.45 -8.92
N ALA A 43 -4.23 -2.11 -9.05
CA ALA A 43 -4.31 -3.51 -9.48
C ALA A 43 -3.60 -3.75 -10.83
N LYS A 44 -3.78 -2.84 -11.80
CA LYS A 44 -3.08 -2.92 -13.09
C LYS A 44 -1.57 -2.71 -13.00
N LEU A 45 -1.11 -1.83 -12.13
CA LEU A 45 0.32 -1.54 -11.97
C LEU A 45 1.06 -2.67 -11.27
N THR A 46 0.42 -3.30 -10.29
CA THR A 46 0.99 -4.38 -9.46
C THR A 46 0.69 -5.78 -10.00
N GLY A 47 -0.30 -5.93 -10.88
CA GLY A 47 -0.75 -7.22 -11.39
C GLY A 47 -1.63 -8.00 -10.40
N LEU A 48 -2.00 -7.40 -9.27
CA LEU A 48 -2.81 -8.02 -8.24
C LEU A 48 -4.29 -8.05 -8.63
N ASP A 49 -5.02 -9.08 -8.20
CA ASP A 49 -6.46 -9.17 -8.41
C ASP A 49 -7.20 -8.17 -7.50
N GLY A 50 -7.72 -7.10 -8.11
CA GLY A 50 -8.41 -6.04 -7.39
C GLY A 50 -9.58 -6.50 -6.52
N GLN A 51 -10.25 -7.60 -6.87
CA GLN A 51 -11.38 -8.13 -6.09
C GLN A 51 -10.94 -9.02 -4.92
N ALA A 52 -9.79 -9.68 -5.05
CA ALA A 52 -9.28 -10.60 -4.03
C ALA A 52 -8.41 -9.91 -2.97
N VAL A 53 -7.89 -8.72 -3.26
CA VAL A 53 -6.92 -8.04 -2.39
C VAL A 53 -7.57 -7.33 -1.20
N ALA A 54 -8.79 -6.83 -1.34
CA ALA A 54 -9.44 -6.06 -0.27
C ALA A 54 -9.71 -6.93 0.96
N GLY A 55 -9.16 -6.54 2.10
CA GLY A 55 -9.23 -7.28 3.36
C GLY A 55 -8.12 -8.32 3.57
N SER A 56 -7.31 -8.63 2.56
CA SER A 56 -6.19 -9.57 2.67
C SER A 56 -4.92 -8.89 3.20
N LEU A 57 -4.04 -9.69 3.78
CA LEU A 57 -2.70 -9.25 4.21
C LEU A 57 -1.73 -9.23 3.03
N VAL A 58 -0.70 -8.36 3.09
CA VAL A 58 0.28 -8.32 2.01
C VAL A 58 1.07 -9.61 1.89
N THR A 59 1.34 -10.28 3.00
CA THR A 59 2.06 -11.57 2.98
C THR A 59 1.27 -12.68 2.30
N GLU A 60 -0.06 -12.58 2.31
CA GLU A 60 -0.97 -13.50 1.60
C GLU A 60 -1.05 -13.16 0.10
N VAL A 61 -1.11 -11.87 -0.21
CA VAL A 61 -1.29 -11.36 -1.58
C VAL A 61 0.00 -11.39 -2.39
N ILE A 62 1.14 -11.15 -1.74
CA ILE A 62 2.48 -11.17 -2.31
C ILE A 62 3.35 -12.11 -1.47
N PRO A 63 3.27 -13.45 -1.70
CA PRO A 63 4.08 -14.40 -0.97
C PRO A 63 5.57 -14.11 -1.07
N GLY A 64 6.24 -14.09 0.09
CA GLY A 64 7.67 -13.80 0.21
C GLY A 64 8.03 -12.32 0.13
N ILE A 65 7.09 -11.38 0.21
CA ILE A 65 7.40 -9.93 0.23
C ILE A 65 8.41 -9.54 1.32
N THR A 66 8.46 -10.28 2.42
CA THR A 66 9.45 -10.13 3.51
C THR A 66 10.88 -10.49 3.10
N GLU A 67 11.06 -11.14 1.95
CA GLU A 67 12.34 -11.52 1.37
C GLU A 67 12.83 -10.51 0.32
N ASP A 68 12.02 -9.50 -0.05
CA ASP A 68 12.49 -8.43 -0.93
C ASP A 68 13.63 -7.65 -0.23
N GLU A 69 14.59 -7.15 -1.03
CA GLU A 69 15.69 -6.33 -0.50
C GLU A 69 15.21 -5.05 0.20
N PHE A 70 14.05 -4.55 -0.21
CA PHE A 70 13.41 -3.41 0.43
C PHE A 70 12.38 -3.90 1.47
N ASP A 71 12.54 -3.44 2.70
CA ASP A 71 11.60 -3.73 3.77
C ASP A 71 10.30 -2.92 3.60
N TRP A 72 9.39 -3.44 2.77
CA TRP A 72 8.10 -2.82 2.49
C TRP A 72 7.25 -2.65 3.76
N ILE A 73 7.21 -3.67 4.61
CA ILE A 73 6.37 -3.68 5.82
C ILE A 73 6.91 -2.69 6.85
N GLY A 74 8.22 -2.70 7.13
CA GLY A 74 8.83 -1.75 8.05
C GLY A 74 8.81 -0.32 7.54
N PHE A 75 8.97 -0.10 6.22
CA PHE A 75 8.87 1.23 5.62
C PHE A 75 7.46 1.81 5.82
N TYR A 76 6.42 1.13 5.37
CA TYR A 76 5.05 1.63 5.54
C TYR A 76 4.61 1.64 7.00
N GLY A 77 5.14 0.71 7.80
CA GLY A 77 5.04 0.70 9.25
C GLY A 77 5.51 2.02 9.88
N ASN A 78 6.69 2.49 9.49
CA ASN A 78 7.22 3.77 9.94
C ASN A 78 6.32 4.94 9.53
N VAL A 79 5.83 4.97 8.29
CA VAL A 79 4.92 6.02 7.80
C VAL A 79 3.68 6.11 8.67
N ALA A 80 2.99 4.99 8.89
CA ALA A 80 1.75 4.93 9.66
C ALA A 80 1.95 5.21 11.17
N LEU A 81 3.03 4.70 11.76
CA LEU A 81 3.30 4.84 13.20
C LEU A 81 3.82 6.22 13.57
N LYS A 82 4.63 6.85 12.69
CA LYS A 82 5.16 8.20 12.91
C LYS A 82 4.24 9.30 12.41
N ASN A 83 3.13 8.93 11.76
CA ASN A 83 2.17 9.84 11.17
C ASN A 83 2.83 10.85 10.20
N CYS A 84 3.71 10.36 9.33
CA CYS A 84 4.48 11.17 8.40
C CYS A 84 4.10 10.87 6.93
N GLU A 85 4.80 11.53 6.01
CA GLU A 85 4.74 11.28 4.58
C GLU A 85 6.16 11.08 4.02
N GLU A 86 6.30 10.15 3.08
CA GLU A 86 7.58 9.82 2.45
C GLU A 86 7.40 9.45 0.98
N SER A 87 8.46 9.56 0.19
CA SER A 87 8.49 9.13 -1.21
C SER A 87 9.75 8.35 -1.50
N PHE A 88 9.63 7.33 -2.33
CA PHE A 88 10.75 6.49 -2.71
C PHE A 88 10.56 5.92 -4.12
N GLU A 89 11.66 5.40 -4.66
CA GLU A 89 11.68 4.63 -5.89
C GLU A 89 12.43 3.33 -5.63
N GLN A 90 11.72 2.20 -5.67
CA GLN A 90 12.28 0.90 -5.33
C GLN A 90 11.83 -0.17 -6.33
N TYR A 91 12.71 -1.13 -6.58
CA TYR A 91 12.39 -2.32 -7.35
C TYR A 91 11.76 -3.37 -6.42
N SER A 92 10.57 -3.84 -6.77
CA SER A 92 10.00 -5.04 -6.13
C SER A 92 10.45 -6.27 -6.92
N GLN A 93 11.16 -7.18 -6.26
CA GLN A 93 11.58 -8.41 -6.90
C GLN A 93 10.39 -9.33 -7.11
N LYS A 94 9.49 -9.41 -6.11
CA LYS A 94 8.25 -10.22 -6.23
C LYS A 94 7.32 -9.77 -7.36
N LEU A 95 7.23 -8.46 -7.62
CA LEU A 95 6.39 -7.92 -8.70
C LEU A 95 7.17 -7.64 -10.00
N GLY A 96 8.49 -7.85 -10.01
CA GLY A 96 9.35 -7.70 -11.20
C GLY A 96 9.36 -6.30 -11.81
N ARG A 97 9.22 -5.24 -11.00
CA ARG A 97 9.05 -3.86 -11.50
C ARG A 97 9.56 -2.79 -10.54
N TRP A 98 10.01 -1.68 -11.12
CA TRP A 98 10.28 -0.42 -10.40
C TRP A 98 8.99 0.33 -10.09
N TYR A 99 8.87 0.79 -8.85
CA TYR A 99 7.77 1.63 -8.40
C TYR A 99 8.29 2.93 -7.81
N LYS A 100 7.77 4.04 -8.34
CA LYS A 100 7.80 5.33 -7.66
C LYS A 100 6.53 5.49 -6.83
N VAL A 101 6.70 5.57 -5.51
CA VAL A 101 5.60 5.62 -4.55
C VAL A 101 5.72 6.87 -3.69
N TYR A 102 4.60 7.57 -3.53
CA TYR A 102 4.39 8.51 -2.42
C TYR A 102 3.48 7.84 -1.40
N ALA A 103 3.83 7.90 -0.12
CA ALA A 103 3.07 7.31 0.97
C ALA A 103 2.87 8.33 2.09
N TYR A 104 1.70 8.31 2.72
CA TYR A 104 1.41 9.14 3.89
C TYR A 104 0.43 8.48 4.84
N SER A 105 0.44 8.89 6.10
CA SER A 105 -0.50 8.44 7.13
C SER A 105 -1.73 9.35 7.20
N PRO A 106 -2.93 8.90 6.80
CA PRO A 106 -4.16 9.67 6.99
C PRO A 106 -4.69 9.63 8.42
N ALA A 107 -4.30 8.61 9.20
CA ALA A 107 -4.71 8.37 10.57
C ALA A 107 -3.73 7.37 11.23
N PRO A 108 -3.61 7.35 12.57
CA PRO A 108 -2.73 6.39 13.25
C PRO A 108 -2.96 4.95 12.78
N TYR A 109 -1.87 4.24 12.50
CA TYR A 109 -1.83 2.86 11.97
C TYR A 109 -2.31 2.67 10.53
N ASP A 110 -2.82 3.71 9.88
CA ASP A 110 -3.23 3.66 8.49
C ASP A 110 -2.16 4.32 7.61
N PHE A 111 -2.04 3.86 6.37
CA PHE A 111 -1.27 4.56 5.35
C PHE A 111 -1.91 4.46 3.98
N VAL A 112 -1.73 5.50 3.18
CA VAL A 112 -2.15 5.58 1.79
C VAL A 112 -0.92 5.63 0.91
N THR A 113 -0.97 4.93 -0.22
CA THR A 113 0.06 4.98 -1.25
C THR A 113 -0.50 5.49 -2.58
N PHE A 114 0.32 6.28 -3.27
CA PHE A 114 0.13 6.64 -4.66
C PHE A 114 1.29 6.10 -5.50
N PHE A 115 0.97 5.21 -6.44
CA PHE A 115 1.91 4.60 -7.38
C PHE A 115 1.91 5.40 -8.69
N LEU A 116 3.04 6.03 -9.03
CA LEU A 116 3.11 7.06 -10.07
C LEU A 116 3.63 6.59 -11.44
N THR A 117 4.21 5.38 -11.52
CA THR A 117 4.94 4.84 -12.69
C THR A 117 4.50 3.43 -13.06
#